data_AF-A0A5C9C1J9-F1
#
_entry.id   AF-A0A5C9C1J9-F1
#
_cell.length_a   1.000
_cell.length_b   1.000
_cell.length_c   1.000
_cell.angle_alpha   90.00
_cell.angle_beta   90.00
_cell.angle_gamma   90.00
#
_symmetry.space_group_name_H-M   'P 1'
#
loop_
_entity.id
_entity.type
_entity.pdbx_description
1 polymer ?
#
loop_
_entity_poly.entity_id
_entity_poly.type
_entity_poly.pdbx_seq_one_letter_code
_entity_poly.pdbx_strand_id
1 'polypeptide(L)'
;MSRHIASLALIAMVCCANASADVETARGTGVAYLLSHQNGDGSFKGPSGLEIAATATATDALAVAGVKRGQAYASAIAYLTNADGGSVDSQARIIASLHAAGLDTLVRESQLLASRNSAGGWGAYSGFASAFPDTTLALSALNLPVAGNDFQLAACVILEGQRPDKSWSYFGTSTTTVPASLSAGGIVPTAYAVSALNFFAATVPTVSCSGTTYSLSTVVANGVTWLQGKRNPLDGGFGEGGTSSVLETALVYRTLNALSTPPQPATSGALTYLLAQQGSNGGWSDDVFQTALVLRSFPTTSMADNDKDGIPDASETPLGKNPAIADSRDLMPGNGAGVVGLTAPSLAASGQTYLAFSVNLSASGGTPPYTFTLVAGGLPPGVQLSAAGVLSGTPTEAGEYDFDYAVTDAAGSTTHRIGLLSIAAAAPPPPSDNGDVPTLPEWGTLLLAMFLLWTTQRHTRSATPT
;
A
#
# COMPACT_ATOMS: atom_id res chain seq x y z
N MET A 1 21.48 -38.14 -27.74
CA MET A 1 20.25 -37.36 -27.45
C MET A 1 20.09 -37.01 -25.97
N SER A 2 20.17 -37.94 -25.02
CA SER A 2 19.99 -37.66 -23.57
C SER A 2 20.97 -36.62 -22.96
N ARG A 3 22.25 -36.61 -23.36
CA ARG A 3 23.24 -35.62 -22.86
C ARG A 3 23.02 -34.19 -23.35
N HIS A 4 22.47 -34.01 -24.56
CA HIS A 4 22.17 -32.66 -25.08
C HIS A 4 20.92 -32.06 -24.43
N ILE A 5 19.92 -32.88 -24.11
CA ILE A 5 18.72 -32.44 -23.39
C ILE A 5 19.08 -32.00 -21.96
N ALA A 6 19.97 -32.73 -21.28
CA ALA A 6 20.44 -32.36 -19.94
C ALA A 6 21.25 -31.05 -19.92
N SER A 7 22.13 -30.81 -20.92
CA SER A 7 22.89 -29.56 -21.02
C SER A 7 22.03 -28.35 -21.38
N LEU A 8 21.04 -28.50 -22.27
CA LEU A 8 20.06 -27.44 -22.59
C LEU A 8 19.17 -27.10 -21.39
N ALA A 9 18.74 -28.11 -20.62
CA ALA A 9 17.96 -27.90 -19.40
C ALA A 9 18.77 -27.19 -18.31
N LEU A 10 20.05 -27.53 -18.14
CA LEU A 10 20.94 -26.88 -17.16
C LEU A 10 21.24 -25.42 -17.53
N ILE A 11 21.50 -25.14 -18.82
CA ILE A 11 21.73 -23.76 -19.31
C ILE A 11 20.46 -22.91 -19.16
N ALA A 12 19.28 -23.46 -19.49
CA ALA A 12 18.01 -22.76 -19.29
C ALA A 12 17.73 -22.50 -17.81
N MET A 13 17.99 -23.46 -16.93
CA MET A 13 17.77 -23.32 -15.48
C MET A 13 18.69 -22.27 -14.84
N VAL A 14 19.98 -22.22 -15.24
CA VAL A 14 20.94 -21.20 -14.76
C VAL A 14 20.58 -19.81 -15.31
N CYS A 15 20.13 -19.71 -16.56
CA CYS A 15 19.66 -18.45 -17.15
C CYS A 15 18.41 -17.90 -16.44
N CYS A 16 17.43 -18.78 -16.13
CA CYS A 16 16.24 -18.40 -15.38
C CYS A 16 16.54 -17.98 -13.94
N ALA A 17 17.50 -18.64 -13.27
CA ALA A 17 17.91 -18.27 -11.92
C ALA A 17 18.55 -16.87 -11.87
N ASN A 18 19.43 -16.54 -12.82
CA ASN A 18 20.07 -15.22 -12.89
C ASN A 18 19.05 -14.11 -13.18
N ALA A 19 18.12 -14.34 -14.12
CA ALA A 19 17.06 -13.38 -14.41
C ALA A 19 16.15 -13.12 -13.19
N SER A 20 15.90 -14.12 -12.35
CA SER A 20 15.11 -13.94 -11.12
C SER A 20 15.84 -13.14 -10.04
N ALA A 21 17.18 -13.29 -9.93
CA ALA A 21 17.99 -12.54 -8.99
C ALA A 21 18.16 -11.07 -9.40
N ASP A 22 18.31 -10.80 -10.69
CA ASP A 22 18.39 -9.44 -11.24
C ASP A 22 17.08 -8.68 -11.00
N VAL A 23 15.93 -9.34 -11.22
CA VAL A 23 14.61 -8.77 -10.94
C VAL A 23 14.45 -8.44 -9.46
N GLU A 24 14.83 -9.33 -8.54
CA GLU A 24 14.67 -9.06 -7.11
C GLU A 24 15.57 -7.91 -6.63
N THR A 25 16.79 -7.83 -7.15
CA THR A 25 17.71 -6.71 -6.89
C THR A 25 17.13 -5.39 -7.40
N ALA A 26 16.59 -5.39 -8.62
CA ALA A 26 15.94 -4.22 -9.21
C ALA A 26 14.69 -3.79 -8.40
N ARG A 27 13.92 -4.76 -7.89
CA ARG A 27 12.76 -4.49 -7.02
C ARG A 27 13.17 -3.82 -5.70
N GLY A 28 14.18 -4.35 -5.01
CA GLY A 28 14.68 -3.77 -3.74
C GLY A 28 15.14 -2.33 -3.88
N THR A 29 15.98 -2.07 -4.88
CA THR A 29 16.47 -0.72 -5.16
C THR A 29 15.36 0.22 -5.67
N GLY A 30 14.39 -0.28 -6.42
CA GLY A 30 13.24 0.50 -6.87
C GLY A 30 12.26 0.86 -5.74
N VAL A 31 11.98 -0.06 -4.81
CA VAL A 31 11.15 0.21 -3.63
C VAL A 31 11.85 1.23 -2.73
N ALA A 32 13.16 1.09 -2.52
CA ALA A 32 13.96 2.09 -1.81
C ALA A 32 13.91 3.47 -2.49
N TYR A 33 13.96 3.52 -3.82
CA TYR A 33 13.79 4.75 -4.57
C TYR A 33 12.44 5.40 -4.26
N LEU A 34 11.33 4.65 -4.32
CA LEU A 34 10.01 5.20 -3.98
C LEU A 34 10.00 5.77 -2.56
N LEU A 35 10.40 4.98 -1.56
CA LEU A 35 10.34 5.36 -0.15
C LEU A 35 11.16 6.62 0.17
N SER A 36 12.32 6.80 -0.48
CA SER A 36 13.15 8.01 -0.34
C SER A 36 12.58 9.26 -1.05
N HIS A 37 11.53 9.10 -1.87
CA HIS A 37 10.88 10.17 -2.63
C HIS A 37 9.48 10.53 -2.11
N GLN A 38 9.14 10.09 -0.90
CA GLN A 38 7.90 10.49 -0.24
C GLN A 38 8.07 11.80 0.52
N ASN A 39 7.13 12.72 0.34
CA ASN A 39 7.06 14.01 1.01
C ASN A 39 6.48 13.85 2.43
N GLY A 40 6.72 14.84 3.31
CA GLY A 40 6.21 14.80 4.68
C GLY A 40 4.69 14.82 4.82
N ASP A 41 3.97 15.26 3.78
CA ASP A 41 2.51 15.21 3.72
C ASP A 41 1.95 13.84 3.31
N GLY A 42 2.82 12.86 3.02
CA GLY A 42 2.45 11.51 2.59
C GLY A 42 2.35 11.35 1.07
N SER A 43 2.34 12.43 0.29
CA SER A 43 2.42 12.35 -1.17
C SER A 43 3.79 11.84 -1.62
N PHE A 44 3.87 11.23 -2.80
CA PHE A 44 5.15 11.00 -3.46
C PHE A 44 5.45 12.11 -4.46
N LYS A 45 6.73 12.45 -4.60
CA LYS A 45 7.20 13.44 -5.58
C LYS A 45 6.68 13.11 -6.98
N GLY A 46 6.16 14.12 -7.65
CA GLY A 46 5.73 14.04 -9.05
C GLY A 46 5.75 15.42 -9.68
N PRO A 47 5.60 15.51 -11.02
CA PRO A 47 5.37 16.79 -11.68
C PRO A 47 4.15 17.50 -11.10
N SER A 48 4.16 18.82 -11.11
CA SER A 48 3.04 19.61 -10.58
C SER A 48 1.72 19.22 -11.26
N GLY A 49 0.71 18.88 -10.46
CA GLY A 49 -0.61 18.42 -10.90
C GLY A 49 -0.72 16.91 -11.14
N LEU A 50 0.36 16.14 -10.93
CA LEU A 50 0.38 14.68 -11.06
C LEU A 50 0.74 13.98 -9.74
N GLU A 51 0.76 14.69 -8.62
CA GLU A 51 1.10 14.16 -7.29
C GLU A 51 0.16 13.02 -6.88
N ILE A 52 -1.13 13.12 -7.19
CA ILE A 52 -2.11 12.05 -6.94
C ILE A 52 -1.79 10.81 -7.78
N ALA A 53 -1.47 10.99 -9.06
CA ALA A 53 -1.16 9.87 -9.95
C ALA A 53 0.13 9.17 -9.52
N ALA A 54 1.17 9.94 -9.16
CA ALA A 54 2.42 9.43 -8.62
C ALA A 54 2.19 8.69 -7.30
N THR A 55 1.47 9.31 -6.36
CA THR A 55 1.19 8.75 -5.03
C THR A 55 0.37 7.47 -5.14
N ALA A 56 -0.75 7.46 -5.86
CA ALA A 56 -1.58 6.28 -6.03
C ALA A 56 -0.80 5.12 -6.69
N THR A 57 -0.03 5.42 -7.75
CA THR A 57 0.74 4.39 -8.45
C THR A 57 1.87 3.85 -7.57
N ALA A 58 2.55 4.71 -6.80
CA ALA A 58 3.58 4.31 -5.83
C ALA A 58 2.99 3.46 -4.70
N THR A 59 1.87 3.87 -4.11
CA THR A 59 1.15 3.11 -3.07
C THR A 59 0.77 1.71 -3.58
N ASP A 60 0.22 1.62 -4.79
CA ASP A 60 -0.09 0.33 -5.42
C ASP A 60 1.17 -0.53 -5.62
N ALA A 61 2.28 0.08 -6.04
CA ALA A 61 3.55 -0.62 -6.26
C ALA A 61 4.14 -1.16 -4.95
N LEU A 62 4.11 -0.35 -3.90
CA LEU A 62 4.48 -0.73 -2.54
C LEU A 62 3.62 -1.90 -2.05
N ALA A 63 2.30 -1.83 -2.20
CA ALA A 63 1.40 -2.91 -1.82
C ALA A 63 1.69 -4.23 -2.55
N VAL A 64 2.03 -4.18 -3.84
CA VAL A 64 2.44 -5.35 -4.64
C VAL A 64 3.80 -5.90 -4.18
N ALA A 65 4.70 -5.05 -3.70
CA ALA A 65 5.98 -5.46 -3.11
C ALA A 65 5.83 -6.09 -1.72
N GLY A 66 4.67 -5.97 -1.07
CA GLY A 66 4.41 -6.44 0.29
C GLY A 66 4.38 -5.33 1.34
N VAL A 67 4.69 -4.09 0.95
CA VAL A 67 4.63 -2.89 1.80
C VAL A 67 3.18 -2.42 1.90
N LYS A 68 2.45 -3.00 2.85
CA LYS A 68 1.01 -2.71 3.11
C LYS A 68 0.76 -2.10 4.49
N ARG A 69 1.82 -1.74 5.20
CA ARG A 69 1.81 -1.22 6.58
C ARG A 69 3.03 -0.31 6.79
N GLY A 70 3.18 0.20 7.99
CA GLY A 70 4.27 1.12 8.33
C GLY A 70 3.97 2.57 7.93
N GLN A 71 4.83 3.48 8.37
CA GLN A 71 4.60 4.93 8.29
C GLN A 71 4.41 5.41 6.84
N ALA A 72 5.23 4.90 5.91
CA ALA A 72 5.22 5.31 4.51
C ALA A 72 3.89 4.98 3.82
N TYR A 73 3.45 3.72 3.94
CA TYR A 73 2.19 3.27 3.36
C TYR A 73 0.99 3.99 4.01
N ALA A 74 0.97 4.07 5.34
CA ALA A 74 -0.12 4.73 6.08
C ALA A 74 -0.25 6.22 5.71
N SER A 75 0.88 6.92 5.56
CA SER A 75 0.89 8.34 5.18
C SER A 75 0.43 8.56 3.73
N ALA A 76 0.76 7.64 2.83
CA ALA A 76 0.29 7.70 1.43
C ALA A 76 -1.23 7.49 1.33
N ILE A 77 -1.76 6.51 2.09
CA ILE A 77 -3.21 6.30 2.20
C ILE A 77 -3.88 7.54 2.80
N ALA A 78 -3.29 8.14 3.84
CA ALA A 78 -3.83 9.37 4.44
C ALA A 78 -3.91 10.53 3.44
N TYR A 79 -2.86 10.73 2.65
CA TYR A 79 -2.85 11.71 1.56
C TYR A 79 -3.98 11.45 0.56
N LEU A 80 -4.10 10.21 0.06
CA LEU A 80 -5.12 9.84 -0.94
C LEU A 80 -6.55 9.97 -0.39
N THR A 81 -6.77 9.63 0.88
CA THR A 81 -8.07 9.83 1.57
C THR A 81 -8.50 11.29 1.52
N ASN A 82 -7.57 12.23 1.69
CA ASN A 82 -7.87 13.66 1.80
C ASN A 82 -7.73 14.43 0.48
N ALA A 83 -7.09 13.86 -0.55
CA ALA A 83 -6.89 14.49 -1.83
C ALA A 83 -8.24 14.81 -2.53
N ASP A 84 -8.35 16.02 -3.07
CA ASP A 84 -9.57 16.52 -3.73
C ASP A 84 -9.89 15.80 -5.04
N GLY A 85 -8.91 15.13 -5.66
CA GLY A 85 -9.03 14.40 -6.91
C GLY A 85 -9.60 15.27 -8.03
N GLY A 86 -9.04 16.47 -8.25
CA GLY A 86 -9.60 17.44 -9.20
C GLY A 86 -9.86 16.96 -10.64
N SER A 87 -9.26 15.85 -11.09
CA SER A 87 -9.45 15.25 -12.43
C SER A 87 -10.07 13.85 -12.35
N VAL A 88 -10.64 13.36 -13.45
CA VAL A 88 -11.19 12.00 -13.54
C VAL A 88 -10.11 10.94 -13.34
N ASP A 89 -8.92 11.12 -13.95
CA ASP A 89 -7.76 10.24 -13.70
C ASP A 89 -7.42 10.18 -12.21
N SER A 90 -7.35 11.33 -11.54
CA SER A 90 -7.05 11.40 -10.11
C SER A 90 -8.11 10.70 -9.25
N GLN A 91 -9.41 10.94 -9.49
CA GLN A 91 -10.48 10.25 -8.77
C GLN A 91 -10.42 8.74 -8.96
N ALA A 92 -10.27 8.28 -10.21
CA ALA A 92 -10.23 6.86 -10.53
C ALA A 92 -9.06 6.16 -9.83
N ARG A 93 -7.88 6.80 -9.81
CA ARG A 93 -6.70 6.27 -9.11
C ARG A 93 -6.86 6.26 -7.59
N ILE A 94 -7.41 7.32 -7.01
CA ILE A 94 -7.72 7.36 -5.57
C ILE A 94 -8.66 6.21 -5.21
N ILE A 95 -9.77 6.06 -5.94
CA ILE A 95 -10.74 4.97 -5.71
C ILE A 95 -10.04 3.62 -5.79
N ALA A 96 -9.28 3.36 -6.86
CA ALA A 96 -8.59 2.10 -7.04
C ALA A 96 -7.60 1.79 -5.89
N SER A 97 -6.77 2.75 -5.47
CA SER A 97 -5.79 2.54 -4.40
C SER A 97 -6.44 2.41 -3.01
N LEU A 98 -7.46 3.21 -2.70
CA LEU A 98 -8.18 3.10 -1.43
C LEU A 98 -8.96 1.78 -1.34
N HIS A 99 -9.62 1.36 -2.42
CA HIS A 99 -10.28 0.06 -2.50
C HIS A 99 -9.26 -1.08 -2.30
N ALA A 100 -8.10 -1.02 -2.96
CA ALA A 100 -7.04 -2.03 -2.78
C ALA A 100 -6.50 -2.08 -1.35
N ALA A 101 -6.59 -0.97 -0.59
CA ALA A 101 -6.28 -0.91 0.83
C ALA A 101 -7.43 -1.35 1.75
N GLY A 102 -8.58 -1.76 1.20
CA GLY A 102 -9.75 -2.22 1.95
C GLY A 102 -10.60 -1.09 2.55
N LEU A 103 -10.48 0.13 2.02
CA LEU A 103 -11.22 1.30 2.49
C LEU A 103 -12.53 1.50 1.71
N ASP A 104 -13.52 2.09 2.38
CA ASP A 104 -14.79 2.45 1.76
C ASP A 104 -14.61 3.63 0.78
N THR A 105 -14.98 3.40 -0.48
CA THR A 105 -14.87 4.35 -1.58
C THR A 105 -16.23 4.82 -2.11
N LEU A 106 -17.35 4.39 -1.53
CA LEU A 106 -18.70 4.61 -2.09
C LEU A 106 -19.01 6.09 -2.36
N VAL A 107 -18.62 6.98 -1.45
CA VAL A 107 -18.82 8.43 -1.65
C VAL A 107 -18.06 8.93 -2.88
N ARG A 108 -16.79 8.54 -3.05
CA ARG A 108 -15.97 8.94 -4.20
C ARG A 108 -16.45 8.32 -5.50
N GLU A 109 -16.87 7.06 -5.46
CA GLU A 109 -17.49 6.39 -6.60
C GLU A 109 -18.76 7.12 -7.05
N SER A 110 -19.62 7.54 -6.11
CA SER A 110 -20.82 8.31 -6.43
C SER A 110 -20.49 9.66 -7.08
N GLN A 111 -19.44 10.34 -6.61
CA GLN A 111 -18.98 11.61 -7.19
C GLN A 111 -18.41 11.42 -8.59
N LEU A 112 -17.58 10.40 -8.78
CA LEU A 112 -17.02 10.07 -10.09
C LEU A 112 -18.15 9.71 -11.07
N LEU A 113 -19.11 8.89 -10.66
CA LEU A 113 -20.27 8.53 -11.48
C LEU A 113 -21.10 9.77 -11.87
N ALA A 114 -21.30 10.71 -10.94
CA ALA A 114 -22.02 11.96 -11.19
C ALA A 114 -21.30 12.89 -12.19
N SER A 115 -19.99 12.76 -12.37
CA SER A 115 -19.21 13.56 -13.32
C SER A 115 -19.28 13.08 -14.77
N ARG A 116 -19.96 11.96 -15.04
CA ARG A 116 -20.11 11.39 -16.38
C ARG A 116 -20.84 12.36 -17.30
N ASN A 117 -20.37 12.48 -18.53
CA ASN A 117 -20.97 13.35 -19.52
C ASN A 117 -22.20 12.72 -20.21
N SER A 118 -22.87 13.52 -21.04
CA SER A 118 -24.08 13.11 -21.77
C SER A 118 -23.84 12.02 -22.82
N ALA A 119 -22.59 11.81 -23.27
CA ALA A 119 -22.23 10.71 -24.15
C ALA A 119 -22.04 9.39 -23.40
N GLY A 120 -22.12 9.39 -22.06
CA GLY A 120 -21.97 8.19 -21.25
C GLY A 120 -20.53 7.86 -20.86
N GLY A 121 -19.56 8.75 -21.13
CA GLY A 121 -18.16 8.58 -20.76
C GLY A 121 -17.65 9.71 -19.88
N TRP A 122 -16.33 9.77 -19.72
CA TRP A 122 -15.64 10.80 -18.93
C TRP A 122 -14.53 11.46 -19.74
N GLY A 123 -14.42 12.78 -19.60
CA GLY A 123 -13.25 13.54 -20.04
C GLY A 123 -12.27 13.76 -18.89
N ALA A 124 -11.22 14.53 -19.12
CA ALA A 124 -10.21 14.84 -18.10
C ALA A 124 -10.82 15.47 -16.82
N TYR A 125 -11.87 16.28 -16.98
CA TYR A 125 -12.60 16.93 -15.88
C TYR A 125 -14.11 16.80 -16.08
N SER A 126 -14.87 17.05 -15.02
CA SER A 126 -16.32 17.15 -15.10
C SER A 126 -16.76 18.16 -16.16
N GLY A 127 -17.73 17.77 -17.00
CA GLY A 127 -18.22 18.59 -18.11
C GLY A 127 -17.42 18.51 -19.41
N PHE A 128 -16.27 17.83 -19.43
CA PHE A 128 -15.48 17.64 -20.64
C PHE A 128 -16.01 16.46 -21.48
N ALA A 129 -15.78 16.53 -22.80
CA ALA A 129 -16.06 15.44 -23.71
C ALA A 129 -15.24 14.19 -23.39
N SER A 130 -15.75 13.02 -23.74
CA SER A 130 -15.12 11.74 -23.40
C SER A 130 -13.71 11.63 -23.98
N ALA A 131 -12.78 11.25 -23.13
CA ALA A 131 -11.43 10.81 -23.49
C ALA A 131 -11.30 9.34 -23.14
N PHE A 132 -10.59 8.57 -23.97
CA PHE A 132 -10.51 7.12 -23.79
C PHE A 132 -9.74 6.72 -22.51
N PRO A 133 -8.57 7.31 -22.18
CA PRO A 133 -7.89 7.00 -20.93
C PRO A 133 -8.77 7.29 -19.69
N ASP A 134 -9.42 8.45 -19.64
CA ASP A 134 -10.27 8.83 -18.50
C ASP A 134 -11.51 7.94 -18.39
N THR A 135 -12.20 7.65 -19.51
CA THR A 135 -13.38 6.78 -19.51
C THR A 135 -13.03 5.36 -19.09
N THR A 136 -11.90 4.84 -19.54
CA THR A 136 -11.45 3.47 -19.20
C THR A 136 -10.98 3.36 -17.75
N LEU A 137 -10.28 4.38 -17.23
CA LEU A 137 -9.90 4.48 -15.83
C LEU A 137 -11.14 4.58 -14.93
N ALA A 138 -12.09 5.47 -15.26
CA ALA A 138 -13.31 5.63 -14.49
C ALA A 138 -14.15 4.34 -14.47
N LEU A 139 -14.33 3.69 -15.62
CA LEU A 139 -15.06 2.43 -15.71
C LEU A 139 -14.39 1.33 -14.86
N SER A 140 -13.06 1.25 -14.88
CA SER A 140 -12.31 0.26 -14.10
C SER A 140 -12.39 0.54 -12.58
N ALA A 141 -12.32 1.81 -12.18
CA ALA A 141 -12.37 2.21 -10.78
C ALA A 141 -13.76 2.00 -10.15
N LEU A 142 -14.83 2.29 -10.89
CA LEU A 142 -16.20 2.19 -10.37
C LEU A 142 -16.71 0.75 -10.22
N ASN A 143 -16.05 -0.23 -10.85
CA ASN A 143 -16.47 -1.64 -10.85
C ASN A 143 -17.99 -1.83 -10.99
N LEU A 144 -18.59 -1.09 -11.94
CA LEU A 144 -20.03 -0.92 -12.03
C LEU A 144 -20.76 -2.27 -12.19
N PRO A 145 -21.98 -2.41 -11.63
CA PRO A 145 -22.82 -3.57 -11.90
C PRO A 145 -23.04 -3.74 -13.40
N VAL A 146 -22.64 -4.89 -13.94
CA VAL A 146 -22.65 -5.17 -15.39
C VAL A 146 -24.04 -5.17 -16.03
N ALA A 147 -25.10 -5.33 -15.21
CA ALA A 147 -26.49 -5.25 -15.64
C ALA A 147 -27.06 -3.81 -15.61
N GLY A 148 -26.26 -2.83 -15.14
CA GLY A 148 -26.67 -1.44 -15.02
C GLY A 148 -26.49 -0.65 -16.31
N ASN A 149 -27.37 0.35 -16.51
CA ASN A 149 -27.27 1.29 -17.64
C ASN A 149 -25.92 2.04 -17.66
N ASP A 150 -25.34 2.30 -16.48
CA ASP A 150 -24.09 3.03 -16.34
C ASP A 150 -22.91 2.30 -16.96
N PHE A 151 -22.82 0.97 -16.76
CA PHE A 151 -21.81 0.14 -17.39
C PHE A 151 -21.97 0.15 -18.92
N GLN A 152 -23.21 -0.06 -19.40
CA GLN A 152 -23.49 -0.14 -20.84
C GLN A 152 -23.09 1.16 -21.56
N LEU A 153 -23.46 2.32 -21.01
CA LEU A 153 -23.11 3.62 -21.58
C LEU A 153 -21.59 3.82 -21.69
N ALA A 154 -20.85 3.55 -20.60
CA ALA A 154 -19.40 3.69 -20.56
C ALA A 154 -18.69 2.71 -21.51
N ALA A 155 -19.13 1.45 -21.51
CA ALA A 155 -18.60 0.43 -22.40
C ALA A 155 -18.82 0.82 -23.87
N CYS A 156 -19.98 1.37 -24.22
CA CYS A 156 -20.27 1.78 -25.59
C CYS A 156 -19.35 2.92 -26.07
N VAL A 157 -19.03 3.90 -25.22
CA VAL A 157 -18.04 4.93 -25.56
C VAL A 157 -16.71 4.29 -25.96
N ILE A 158 -16.24 3.30 -25.20
CA ILE A 158 -14.95 2.64 -25.47
C ILE A 158 -15.04 1.76 -26.73
N LEU A 159 -16.10 0.96 -26.87
CA LEU A 159 -16.26 -0.01 -27.96
C LEU A 159 -16.41 0.66 -29.32
N GLU A 160 -17.25 1.70 -29.41
CA GLU A 160 -17.45 2.48 -30.64
C GLU A 160 -16.21 3.33 -30.99
N GLY A 161 -15.31 3.52 -30.03
CA GLY A 161 -14.06 4.24 -30.19
C GLY A 161 -12.92 3.45 -30.83
N GLN A 162 -13.04 2.12 -30.97
CA GLN A 162 -11.97 1.33 -31.60
C GLN A 162 -11.83 1.73 -33.07
N ARG A 163 -10.63 2.18 -33.44
CA ARG A 163 -10.32 2.67 -34.78
C ARG A 163 -10.21 1.53 -35.78
N PRO A 164 -10.27 1.83 -37.10
CA PRO A 164 -10.07 0.82 -38.14
C PRO A 164 -8.73 0.08 -38.04
N ASP A 165 -7.68 0.77 -37.59
CA ASP A 165 -6.34 0.21 -37.35
C ASP A 165 -6.24 -0.60 -36.04
N LYS A 166 -7.37 -0.81 -35.34
CA LYS A 166 -7.51 -1.59 -34.09
C LYS A 166 -7.00 -0.92 -32.81
N SER A 167 -6.56 0.33 -32.90
CA SER A 167 -6.11 1.12 -31.76
C SER A 167 -7.21 2.01 -31.18
N TRP A 168 -6.88 2.69 -30.07
CA TRP A 168 -7.60 3.84 -29.56
C TRP A 168 -6.70 5.06 -29.60
N SER A 169 -7.29 6.23 -29.85
CA SER A 169 -6.64 7.54 -29.74
C SER A 169 -6.89 8.14 -28.35
N TYR A 170 -6.36 9.33 -28.04
CA TYR A 170 -6.70 10.00 -26.76
C TYR A 170 -8.15 10.51 -26.76
N PHE A 171 -8.59 11.02 -27.92
CA PHE A 171 -9.94 11.50 -28.16
C PHE A 171 -10.54 10.84 -29.40
N GLY A 172 -11.87 10.81 -29.51
CA GLY A 172 -12.56 10.32 -30.71
C GLY A 172 -12.26 11.13 -31.97
N THR A 173 -12.74 10.66 -33.12
CA THR A 173 -12.43 11.23 -34.46
C THR A 173 -13.18 12.53 -34.80
N SER A 174 -13.87 13.17 -33.85
CA SER A 174 -15.04 14.03 -34.13
C SER A 174 -14.86 15.53 -33.93
N THR A 175 -13.65 16.09 -33.82
CA THR A 175 -13.54 17.56 -33.80
C THR A 175 -12.35 18.09 -34.60
N THR A 176 -12.61 19.15 -35.37
CA THR A 176 -11.62 19.96 -36.10
C THR A 176 -10.68 20.74 -35.17
N THR A 177 -10.81 20.58 -33.85
CA THR A 177 -10.09 21.30 -32.81
C THR A 177 -9.06 20.45 -32.05
N VAL A 178 -9.01 19.14 -32.27
CA VAL A 178 -8.04 18.25 -31.60
C VAL A 178 -6.80 18.06 -32.49
N PRO A 179 -5.58 18.29 -31.96
CA PRO A 179 -4.33 18.03 -32.69
C PRO A 179 -4.28 16.63 -33.30
N ALA A 180 -3.73 16.51 -34.51
CA ALA A 180 -3.65 15.24 -35.24
C ALA A 180 -2.92 14.14 -34.45
N SER A 181 -1.95 14.50 -33.60
CA SER A 181 -1.25 13.57 -32.73
C SER A 181 -2.16 12.92 -31.68
N LEU A 182 -3.17 13.63 -31.18
CA LEU A 182 -4.09 13.14 -30.14
C LEU A 182 -5.30 12.38 -30.73
N SER A 183 -5.55 12.55 -32.03
CA SER A 183 -6.55 11.79 -32.79
C SER A 183 -5.96 10.60 -33.54
N ALA A 184 -4.64 10.40 -33.50
CA ALA A 184 -3.98 9.19 -33.96
C ALA A 184 -4.04 8.07 -32.90
N GLY A 185 -3.94 6.82 -33.35
CA GLY A 185 -3.88 5.66 -32.48
C GLY A 185 -2.63 5.67 -31.60
N GLY A 186 -2.80 5.53 -30.28
CA GLY A 186 -1.71 5.63 -29.31
C GLY A 186 -1.59 4.44 -28.37
N ILE A 187 -0.39 4.18 -27.86
CA ILE A 187 -0.11 3.05 -26.95
C ILE A 187 -0.88 3.19 -25.65
N VAL A 188 -0.80 4.36 -25.00
CA VAL A 188 -1.44 4.62 -23.71
C VAL A 188 -2.97 4.42 -23.76
N PRO A 189 -3.74 5.10 -24.63
CA PRO A 189 -5.18 4.89 -24.72
C PRO A 189 -5.55 3.46 -25.11
N THR A 190 -4.78 2.82 -26.00
CA THR A 190 -5.04 1.43 -26.40
C THR A 190 -4.83 0.46 -25.25
N ALA A 191 -3.75 0.59 -24.48
CA ALA A 191 -3.45 -0.29 -23.36
C ALA A 191 -4.48 -0.16 -22.22
N TYR A 192 -4.93 1.07 -21.93
CA TYR A 192 -6.00 1.29 -20.96
C TYR A 192 -7.34 0.72 -21.44
N ALA A 193 -7.72 0.93 -22.70
CA ALA A 193 -8.95 0.35 -23.26
C ALA A 193 -8.94 -1.18 -23.25
N VAL A 194 -7.84 -1.80 -23.67
CA VAL A 194 -7.66 -3.26 -23.63
C VAL A 194 -7.77 -3.78 -22.20
N SER A 195 -7.10 -3.15 -21.24
CA SER A 195 -7.11 -3.58 -19.84
C SER A 195 -8.52 -3.48 -19.23
N ALA A 196 -9.20 -2.35 -19.44
CA ALA A 196 -10.55 -2.11 -18.93
C ALA A 196 -11.57 -3.09 -19.53
N LEU A 197 -11.58 -3.26 -20.86
CA LEU A 197 -12.52 -4.18 -21.51
C LEU A 197 -12.26 -5.64 -21.12
N ASN A 198 -10.99 -6.03 -20.98
CA ASN A 198 -10.66 -7.40 -20.56
C ASN A 198 -11.18 -7.73 -19.16
N PHE A 199 -11.14 -6.76 -18.23
CA PHE A 199 -11.65 -6.94 -16.88
C PHE A 199 -13.11 -7.44 -16.87
N PHE A 200 -13.93 -6.96 -17.82
CA PHE A 200 -15.33 -7.36 -17.93
C PHE A 200 -15.59 -8.50 -18.92
N ALA A 201 -14.64 -8.83 -19.80
CA ALA A 201 -14.87 -9.75 -20.93
C ALA A 201 -15.29 -11.16 -20.49
N ALA A 202 -14.89 -11.61 -19.30
CA ALA A 202 -15.29 -12.90 -18.75
C ALA A 202 -16.75 -12.92 -18.26
N THR A 203 -17.27 -11.79 -17.77
CA THR A 203 -18.62 -11.66 -17.21
C THR A 203 -19.63 -11.15 -18.24
N VAL A 204 -19.18 -10.32 -19.17
CA VAL A 204 -20.00 -9.69 -20.22
C VAL A 204 -19.38 -9.99 -21.59
N PRO A 205 -19.74 -11.11 -22.24
CA PRO A 205 -19.11 -11.50 -23.50
C PRO A 205 -19.44 -10.54 -24.66
N THR A 206 -20.62 -9.90 -24.62
CA THR A 206 -21.09 -9.00 -25.66
C THR A 206 -21.81 -7.78 -25.11
N VAL A 207 -21.66 -6.63 -25.77
CA VAL A 207 -22.39 -5.39 -25.48
C VAL A 207 -22.97 -4.84 -26.78
N SER A 208 -24.23 -4.40 -26.75
CA SER A 208 -24.90 -3.79 -27.89
C SER A 208 -24.91 -2.26 -27.77
N CYS A 209 -24.33 -1.58 -28.76
CA CYS A 209 -24.19 -0.13 -28.83
C CYS A 209 -24.70 0.35 -30.19
N SER A 210 -25.64 1.30 -30.18
CA SER A 210 -26.20 1.91 -31.40
C SER A 210 -26.65 0.89 -32.46
N GLY A 211 -27.22 -0.25 -32.03
CA GLY A 211 -27.69 -1.33 -32.92
C GLY A 211 -26.60 -2.30 -33.39
N THR A 212 -25.35 -2.10 -33.01
CA THR A 212 -24.21 -3.01 -33.29
C THR A 212 -23.87 -3.81 -32.03
N THR A 213 -23.76 -5.13 -32.16
CA THR A 213 -23.30 -5.99 -31.05
C THR A 213 -21.80 -6.24 -31.17
N TYR A 214 -21.07 -5.83 -30.14
CA TYR A 214 -19.63 -6.00 -30.02
C TYR A 214 -19.32 -7.22 -29.16
N SER A 215 -18.41 -8.07 -29.62
CA SER A 215 -17.77 -9.09 -28.79
C SER A 215 -16.56 -8.49 -28.08
N LEU A 216 -16.58 -8.49 -26.74
CA LEU A 216 -15.50 -7.88 -25.96
C LEU A 216 -14.16 -8.58 -26.22
N SER A 217 -14.16 -9.92 -26.26
CA SER A 217 -12.95 -10.70 -26.57
C SER A 217 -12.37 -10.37 -27.95
N THR A 218 -13.21 -10.13 -28.95
CA THR A 218 -12.76 -9.73 -30.30
C THR A 218 -12.15 -8.33 -30.29
N VAL A 219 -12.80 -7.37 -29.64
CA VAL A 219 -12.31 -5.99 -29.53
C VAL A 219 -10.99 -5.94 -28.74
N VAL A 220 -10.87 -6.71 -27.66
CA VAL A 220 -9.65 -6.88 -26.88
C VAL A 220 -8.53 -7.50 -27.74
N ALA A 221 -8.80 -8.60 -28.45
CA ALA A 221 -7.81 -9.27 -29.30
C ALA A 221 -7.25 -8.37 -30.42
N ASN A 222 -8.12 -7.53 -30.99
CA ASN A 222 -7.72 -6.50 -31.96
C ASN A 222 -6.71 -5.51 -31.36
N GLY A 223 -7.01 -4.96 -30.18
CA GLY A 223 -6.11 -4.04 -29.48
C GLY A 223 -4.79 -4.69 -29.07
N VAL A 224 -4.85 -5.93 -28.58
CA VAL A 224 -3.66 -6.74 -28.25
C VAL A 224 -2.75 -6.90 -29.47
N THR A 225 -3.31 -7.26 -30.62
CA THR A 225 -2.55 -7.43 -31.87
C THR A 225 -1.85 -6.13 -32.25
N TRP A 226 -2.55 -4.99 -32.14
CA TRP A 226 -1.95 -3.69 -32.43
C TRP A 226 -0.81 -3.35 -31.46
N LEU A 227 -0.99 -3.56 -30.15
CA LEU A 227 0.05 -3.33 -29.13
C LEU A 227 1.28 -4.19 -29.37
N GLN A 228 1.10 -5.48 -29.70
CA GLN A 228 2.20 -6.38 -30.04
C GLN A 228 3.03 -5.86 -31.24
N GLY A 229 2.36 -5.24 -32.21
CA GLY A 229 3.01 -4.58 -33.35
C GLY A 229 3.85 -3.35 -33.00
N LYS A 230 3.78 -2.83 -31.77
CA LYS A 230 4.60 -1.71 -31.28
C LYS A 230 5.89 -2.13 -30.61
N ARG A 231 6.16 -3.43 -30.54
CA ARG A 231 7.43 -3.94 -30.03
C ARG A 231 8.57 -3.51 -30.94
N ASN A 232 9.58 -2.88 -30.37
CA ASN A 232 10.83 -2.59 -31.05
C ASN A 232 11.64 -3.90 -31.17
N PRO A 233 12.01 -4.33 -32.39
CA PRO A 233 12.75 -5.57 -32.59
C PRO A 233 14.19 -5.50 -32.07
N LEU A 234 14.76 -4.30 -31.86
CA LEU A 234 16.17 -4.12 -31.50
C LEU A 234 16.42 -4.31 -30.00
N ASP A 235 15.57 -3.75 -29.16
CA ASP A 235 15.73 -3.74 -27.70
C ASP A 235 14.62 -4.52 -26.97
N GLY A 236 13.54 -4.89 -27.67
CA GLY A 236 12.40 -5.59 -27.10
C GLY A 236 11.44 -4.72 -26.29
N GLY A 237 11.69 -3.42 -26.17
CA GLY A 237 10.79 -2.45 -25.55
C GLY A 237 9.60 -2.11 -26.44
N PHE A 238 8.71 -1.27 -25.95
CA PHE A 238 7.56 -0.75 -26.71
C PHE A 238 7.63 0.77 -26.78
N GLY A 239 7.20 1.32 -27.91
CA GLY A 239 6.99 2.75 -28.04
C GLY A 239 6.53 3.17 -29.43
N GLU A 240 6.16 4.44 -29.54
CA GLU A 240 5.69 5.05 -30.78
C GLU A 240 6.87 5.50 -31.66
N GLY A 241 6.69 5.45 -32.99
CA GLY A 241 7.74 5.87 -33.93
C GLY A 241 9.01 5.00 -33.93
N GLY A 242 8.97 3.81 -33.32
CA GLY A 242 10.10 2.89 -33.26
C GLY A 242 11.13 3.20 -32.17
N THR A 243 10.84 4.17 -31.29
CA THR A 243 11.66 4.45 -30.11
C THR A 243 10.95 3.92 -28.88
N SER A 244 11.61 3.04 -28.12
CA SER A 244 11.03 2.50 -26.90
C SER A 244 11.09 3.51 -25.75
N SER A 245 10.09 3.46 -24.87
CA SER A 245 10.06 4.27 -23.64
C SER A 245 9.76 3.39 -22.43
N VAL A 246 10.22 3.79 -21.25
CA VAL A 246 9.94 3.08 -19.99
C VAL A 246 8.43 3.01 -19.73
N LEU A 247 7.74 4.16 -19.84
CA LEU A 247 6.30 4.30 -19.62
C LEU A 247 5.49 3.33 -20.50
N GLU A 248 5.70 3.36 -21.81
CA GLU A 248 4.93 2.54 -22.74
C GLU A 248 5.30 1.07 -22.63
N THR A 249 6.59 0.76 -22.42
CA THR A 249 7.04 -0.63 -22.22
C THR A 249 6.40 -1.25 -20.99
N ALA A 250 6.42 -0.56 -19.85
CA ALA A 250 5.82 -1.06 -18.61
C ALA A 250 4.29 -1.19 -18.75
N LEU A 251 3.62 -0.21 -19.35
CA LEU A 251 2.18 -0.26 -19.56
C LEU A 251 1.77 -1.43 -20.45
N VAL A 252 2.41 -1.59 -21.62
CA VAL A 252 2.12 -2.69 -22.55
C VAL A 252 2.45 -4.05 -21.93
N TYR A 253 3.59 -4.17 -21.25
CA TYR A 253 3.95 -5.40 -20.55
C TYR A 253 2.86 -5.82 -19.56
N ARG A 254 2.42 -4.89 -18.70
CA ARG A 254 1.36 -5.17 -17.71
C ARG A 254 0.06 -5.57 -18.37
N THR A 255 -0.36 -4.84 -19.40
CA THR A 255 -1.59 -5.14 -20.14
C THR A 255 -1.52 -6.51 -20.79
N LEU A 256 -0.45 -6.84 -21.52
CA LEU A 256 -0.34 -8.12 -22.23
C LEU A 256 -0.15 -9.31 -21.28
N ASN A 257 0.62 -9.13 -20.21
CA ASN A 257 0.89 -10.21 -19.25
C ASN A 257 -0.36 -10.58 -18.43
N ALA A 258 -1.26 -9.63 -18.17
CA ALA A 258 -2.54 -9.91 -17.51
C ALA A 258 -3.51 -10.75 -18.36
N LEU A 259 -3.28 -10.85 -19.67
CA LEU A 259 -4.17 -11.52 -20.63
C LEU A 259 -3.80 -12.97 -20.94
N SER A 260 -2.66 -13.45 -20.44
CA SER A 260 -2.14 -14.76 -20.83
C SER A 260 -1.33 -15.42 -19.72
N THR A 261 -1.60 -16.70 -19.50
CA THR A 261 -0.78 -17.60 -18.68
C THR A 261 -0.42 -18.82 -19.53
N PRO A 262 0.87 -19.01 -19.92
CA PRO A 262 2.08 -18.23 -19.59
C PRO A 262 2.18 -16.87 -20.33
N PRO A 263 3.14 -15.99 -19.94
CA PRO A 263 3.37 -14.69 -20.59
C PRO A 263 3.52 -14.80 -22.12
N GLN A 264 2.93 -13.86 -22.87
CA GLN A 264 2.99 -13.83 -24.33
C GLN A 264 4.45 -13.78 -24.85
N PRO A 265 4.80 -14.47 -25.96
CA PRO A 265 6.13 -14.35 -26.58
C PRO A 265 6.54 -12.91 -26.91
N ALA A 266 5.56 -12.03 -27.19
CA ALA A 266 5.78 -10.63 -27.49
C ALA A 266 6.32 -9.81 -26.30
N THR A 267 6.14 -10.25 -25.05
CA THR A 267 6.65 -9.53 -23.87
C THR A 267 8.03 -10.00 -23.40
N SER A 268 8.60 -11.04 -24.02
CA SER A 268 9.87 -11.66 -23.63
C SER A 268 11.07 -10.69 -23.56
N GLY A 269 11.10 -9.67 -24.42
CA GLY A 269 12.16 -8.64 -24.43
C GLY A 269 11.88 -7.43 -23.54
N ALA A 270 10.63 -7.16 -23.19
CA ALA A 270 10.25 -5.94 -22.49
C ALA A 270 10.76 -5.89 -21.05
N LEU A 271 10.77 -7.02 -20.35
CA LEU A 271 11.34 -7.10 -19.01
C LEU A 271 12.86 -6.81 -19.03
N THR A 272 13.56 -7.34 -20.04
CA THR A 272 15.00 -7.10 -20.23
C THR A 272 15.27 -5.62 -20.51
N TYR A 273 14.46 -5.01 -21.39
CA TYR A 273 14.50 -3.57 -21.63
C TYR A 273 14.34 -2.78 -20.33
N LEU A 274 13.29 -3.07 -19.54
CA LEU A 274 13.03 -2.36 -18.29
C LEU A 274 14.18 -2.51 -17.30
N LEU A 275 14.73 -3.71 -17.08
CA LEU A 275 15.89 -3.91 -16.20
C LEU A 275 17.10 -3.07 -16.66
N ALA A 276 17.34 -3.00 -17.97
CA ALA A 276 18.45 -2.21 -18.52
C ALA A 276 18.25 -0.68 -18.39
N GLN A 277 17.03 -0.20 -18.13
CA GLN A 277 16.72 1.22 -17.95
C GLN A 277 16.78 1.69 -16.49
N GLN A 278 17.06 0.81 -15.52
CA GLN A 278 17.14 1.22 -14.13
C GLN A 278 18.39 2.09 -13.88
N GLY A 279 18.19 3.26 -13.28
CA GLY A 279 19.29 4.14 -12.89
C GLY A 279 20.06 3.63 -11.68
N SER A 280 21.25 4.16 -11.44
CA SER A 280 22.08 3.82 -10.27
C SER A 280 21.46 4.26 -8.94
N ASN A 281 20.47 5.15 -8.97
CA ASN A 281 19.67 5.54 -7.81
C ASN A 281 18.51 4.57 -7.52
N GLY A 282 18.37 3.49 -8.29
CA GLY A 282 17.29 2.51 -8.18
C GLY A 282 15.99 2.91 -8.89
N GLY A 283 15.85 4.15 -9.33
CA GLY A 283 14.67 4.64 -10.03
C GLY A 283 14.72 4.39 -11.54
N TRP A 284 13.55 4.49 -12.19
CA TRP A 284 13.43 4.56 -13.64
C TRP A 284 13.08 5.98 -14.06
N SER A 285 13.82 6.50 -15.05
CA SER A 285 13.64 7.86 -15.58
C SER A 285 13.74 8.99 -14.53
N ASP A 286 14.28 8.70 -13.33
CA ASP A 286 14.21 9.56 -12.15
C ASP A 286 12.80 10.11 -11.87
N ASP A 287 11.79 9.25 -12.07
CA ASP A 287 10.38 9.59 -11.93
C ASP A 287 9.67 8.52 -11.10
N VAL A 288 8.96 8.96 -10.05
CA VAL A 288 8.21 8.09 -9.13
C VAL A 288 7.13 7.32 -9.88
N PHE A 289 6.38 7.98 -10.76
CA PHE A 289 5.27 7.36 -11.46
C PHE A 289 5.75 6.22 -12.37
N GLN A 290 6.80 6.46 -13.17
CA GLN A 290 7.41 5.44 -14.03
C GLN A 290 8.08 4.34 -13.21
N THR A 291 8.80 4.68 -12.14
CA THR A 291 9.40 3.69 -11.22
C THR A 291 8.34 2.76 -10.64
N ALA A 292 7.26 3.32 -10.12
CA ALA A 292 6.14 2.55 -9.59
C ALA A 292 5.45 1.70 -10.66
N LEU A 293 5.29 2.22 -11.87
CA LEU A 293 4.71 1.47 -12.99
C LEU A 293 5.58 0.28 -13.40
N VAL A 294 6.91 0.44 -13.41
CA VAL A 294 7.87 -0.65 -13.68
C VAL A 294 7.84 -1.68 -12.56
N LEU A 295 7.84 -1.25 -11.30
CA LEU A 295 7.76 -2.18 -10.16
C LEU A 295 6.51 -3.07 -10.21
N ARG A 296 5.37 -2.50 -10.64
CA ARG A 296 4.12 -3.25 -10.87
C ARG A 296 4.14 -4.18 -12.09
N SER A 297 5.20 -4.13 -12.90
CA SER A 297 5.44 -5.04 -14.02
C SER A 297 6.24 -6.28 -13.59
N PHE A 298 6.98 -6.21 -12.48
CA PHE A 298 7.70 -7.36 -11.94
C PHE A 298 6.75 -8.37 -11.27
N PRO A 299 7.20 -9.62 -11.03
CA PRO A 299 6.41 -10.64 -10.35
C PRO A 299 5.84 -10.13 -9.02
N THR A 300 4.60 -10.52 -8.74
CA THR A 300 3.84 -10.10 -7.55
C THR A 300 4.21 -10.88 -6.28
N THR A 301 5.35 -11.55 -6.28
CA THR A 301 5.83 -12.27 -5.10
C THR A 301 6.20 -11.26 -4.02
N SER A 302 5.58 -11.36 -2.84
CA SER A 302 5.93 -10.49 -1.71
C SER A 302 7.42 -10.57 -1.45
N MET A 303 8.03 -9.41 -1.24
CA MET A 303 9.41 -9.34 -0.80
C MET A 303 9.47 -9.72 0.68
N ALA A 304 10.61 -10.23 1.14
CA ALA A 304 10.81 -10.58 2.54
C ALA A 304 10.88 -9.30 3.39
N ASP A 305 10.23 -9.32 4.55
CA ASP A 305 10.18 -8.28 5.59
C ASP A 305 10.26 -9.05 6.92
N ASN A 306 11.48 -9.33 7.37
CA ASN A 306 11.74 -10.28 8.45
C ASN A 306 11.47 -9.70 9.84
N ASP A 307 11.83 -8.44 10.06
CA ASP A 307 11.60 -7.72 11.32
C ASP A 307 10.19 -7.13 11.42
N LYS A 308 9.43 -7.21 10.33
CA LYS A 308 8.01 -6.92 10.25
C LYS A 308 7.69 -5.44 10.43
N ASP A 309 8.58 -4.56 10.00
CA ASP A 309 8.41 -3.11 10.13
C ASP A 309 7.70 -2.47 8.94
N GLY A 310 7.39 -3.27 7.91
CA GLY A 310 6.66 -2.85 6.72
C GLY A 310 7.55 -2.48 5.54
N ILE A 311 8.88 -2.56 5.66
CA ILE A 311 9.80 -2.33 4.55
C ILE A 311 10.50 -3.65 4.20
N PRO A 312 10.72 -3.97 2.91
CA PRO A 312 11.37 -5.21 2.59
C PRO A 312 12.88 -5.15 2.85
N ASP A 313 13.46 -6.25 3.33
CA ASP A 313 14.89 -6.42 3.62
C ASP A 313 15.80 -5.94 2.46
N ALA A 314 15.41 -6.26 1.23
CA ALA A 314 16.16 -5.89 0.03
C ALA A 314 16.16 -4.36 -0.27
N SER A 315 15.25 -3.62 0.36
CA SER A 315 15.10 -2.16 0.22
C SER A 315 15.78 -1.39 1.35
N GLU A 316 16.04 -2.02 2.49
CA GLU A 316 16.59 -1.36 3.66
C GLU A 316 18.05 -0.98 3.52
N THR A 317 18.89 -1.86 2.97
CA THR A 317 20.32 -1.54 2.78
C THR A 317 20.52 -0.29 1.91
N PRO A 318 19.83 -0.13 0.75
CA PRO A 318 19.85 1.13 -0.01
C PRO A 318 19.35 2.36 0.77
N LEU A 319 18.47 2.16 1.76
CA LEU A 319 17.93 3.22 2.61
C LEU A 319 18.81 3.50 3.86
N GLY A 320 19.90 2.76 4.05
CA GLY A 320 20.74 2.84 5.24
C GLY A 320 20.09 2.27 6.50
N LYS A 321 19.14 1.34 6.33
CA LYS A 321 18.38 0.65 7.39
C LYS A 321 18.89 -0.77 7.63
N ASN A 322 18.52 -1.35 8.76
CA ASN A 322 19.01 -2.66 9.19
C ASN A 322 17.93 -3.75 9.08
N PRO A 323 18.08 -4.73 8.18
CA PRO A 323 17.08 -5.80 7.96
C PRO A 323 16.76 -6.77 9.09
N ALA A 324 17.31 -6.53 10.27
CA ALA A 324 17.04 -7.32 11.46
C ALA A 324 16.39 -6.49 12.58
N ILE A 325 16.13 -5.19 12.37
CA ILE A 325 15.67 -4.26 13.39
C ILE A 325 14.58 -3.38 12.79
N ALA A 326 13.39 -3.43 13.39
CA ALA A 326 12.28 -2.58 13.01
C ALA A 326 12.60 -1.08 13.19
N ASP A 327 13.06 -0.45 12.11
CA ASP A 327 13.59 0.93 12.09
C ASP A 327 12.96 1.80 10.98
N SER A 328 11.97 1.27 10.24
CA SER A 328 11.24 1.97 9.17
C SER A 328 10.62 3.30 9.59
N ARG A 329 10.32 3.46 10.89
CA ARG A 329 9.79 4.69 11.49
C ARG A 329 10.68 5.91 11.26
N ASP A 330 11.97 5.71 11.04
CA ASP A 330 12.94 6.77 10.83
C ASP A 330 12.98 7.29 9.38
N LEU A 331 12.28 6.63 8.44
CA LEU A 331 12.39 6.93 7.02
C LEU A 331 11.52 8.10 6.54
N MET A 332 10.77 8.77 7.41
CA MET A 332 9.93 9.88 6.98
C MET A 332 9.84 11.06 7.94
N PRO A 333 9.83 12.31 7.41
CA PRO A 333 9.78 13.53 8.21
C PRO A 333 8.36 14.02 8.56
N GLY A 334 7.30 13.19 8.48
CA GLY A 334 5.93 13.68 8.67
C GLY A 334 4.87 12.62 8.98
N ASN A 335 3.66 13.10 9.29
CA ASN A 335 2.51 12.31 9.77
C ASN A 335 1.39 12.12 8.72
N GLY A 336 1.68 12.42 7.45
CA GLY A 336 0.71 12.31 6.35
C GLY A 336 -0.42 13.36 6.38
N ALA A 337 -0.27 14.47 7.12
CA ALA A 337 -1.34 15.43 7.37
C ALA A 337 -1.29 16.73 6.52
N GLY A 338 -0.59 16.74 5.38
CA GLY A 338 -0.46 17.97 4.59
C GLY A 338 -1.68 18.34 3.73
N VAL A 339 -2.68 17.46 3.64
CA VAL A 339 -3.95 17.76 2.96
C VAL A 339 -5.08 17.84 4.00
N VAL A 340 -5.86 18.93 3.94
CA VAL A 340 -7.00 19.18 4.84
C VAL A 340 -8.03 18.07 4.67
N GLY A 341 -8.37 17.38 5.76
CA GLY A 341 -9.33 16.28 5.78
C GLY A 341 -9.25 15.50 7.08
N LEU A 342 -9.71 14.25 7.10
CA LEU A 342 -9.62 13.40 8.28
C LEU A 342 -8.14 13.06 8.55
N THR A 343 -7.65 13.40 9.74
CA THR A 343 -6.26 13.15 10.14
C THR A 343 -6.18 12.59 11.55
N ALA A 344 -5.15 11.81 11.79
CA ALA A 344 -4.72 11.38 13.12
C ALA A 344 -3.18 11.44 13.16
N PRO A 345 -2.53 11.70 14.32
CA PRO A 345 -1.09 11.60 14.44
C PRO A 345 -0.67 10.12 14.49
N SER A 346 0.58 9.78 14.22
CA SER A 346 1.15 8.50 14.67
C SER A 346 1.31 8.51 16.20
N LEU A 347 1.19 7.36 16.85
CA LEU A 347 1.37 7.24 18.31
C LEU A 347 2.75 6.65 18.66
N ALA A 348 3.44 7.25 19.62
CA ALA A 348 4.50 6.60 20.37
C ALA A 348 4.25 6.81 21.87
N ALA A 349 4.17 5.73 22.63
CA ALA A 349 3.97 5.79 24.08
C ALA A 349 4.77 4.69 24.80
N SER A 350 5.02 4.92 26.09
CA SER A 350 5.74 3.96 26.93
C SER A 350 4.94 3.60 28.17
N GLY A 351 5.11 2.37 28.64
CA GLY A 351 4.49 1.85 29.85
C GLY A 351 5.42 0.91 30.60
N GLN A 352 4.94 0.36 31.72
CA GLN A 352 5.65 -0.66 32.48
C GLN A 352 4.73 -1.85 32.76
N THR A 353 5.30 -3.05 32.82
CA THR A 353 4.53 -4.25 33.17
C THR A 353 3.85 -4.09 34.54
N TYR A 354 2.64 -4.61 34.67
CA TYR A 354 1.84 -4.63 35.91
C TYR A 354 1.39 -3.25 36.45
N LEU A 355 1.71 -2.14 35.76
CA LEU A 355 1.16 -0.83 36.08
C LEU A 355 0.00 -0.48 35.14
N ALA A 356 -0.99 0.25 35.65
CA ALA A 356 -2.10 0.72 34.83
C ALA A 356 -1.58 1.65 33.71
N PHE A 357 -2.00 1.36 32.49
CA PHE A 357 -1.66 2.12 31.28
C PHE A 357 -2.95 2.71 30.68
N SER A 358 -2.91 3.98 30.29
CA SER A 358 -4.01 4.64 29.58
C SER A 358 -3.48 5.78 28.70
N VAL A 359 -3.77 5.72 27.40
CA VAL A 359 -3.42 6.75 26.41
C VAL A 359 -4.61 6.96 25.47
N ASN A 360 -4.86 8.21 25.10
CA ASN A 360 -5.91 8.56 24.15
C ASN A 360 -5.31 8.81 22.76
N LEU A 361 -5.88 8.16 21.75
CA LEU A 361 -5.73 8.54 20.36
C LEU A 361 -6.60 9.77 20.07
N SER A 362 -6.16 10.58 19.13
CA SER A 362 -6.87 11.78 18.69
C SER A 362 -7.03 11.79 17.18
N ALA A 363 -8.12 12.39 16.71
CA ALA A 363 -8.33 12.69 15.29
C ALA A 363 -8.88 14.11 15.14
N SER A 364 -8.69 14.69 13.96
CA SER A 364 -9.17 16.02 13.60
C SER A 364 -9.54 16.09 12.11
N GLY A 365 -10.32 17.11 11.75
CA GLY A 365 -10.93 17.22 10.42
C GLY A 365 -12.01 16.16 10.19
N GLY A 366 -12.46 15.98 8.95
CA GLY A 366 -13.60 15.10 8.65
C GLY A 366 -14.88 15.49 9.41
N THR A 367 -15.78 14.52 9.60
CA THR A 367 -17.09 14.70 10.25
C THR A 367 -17.19 13.90 11.56
N PRO A 368 -17.13 14.54 12.75
CA PRO A 368 -17.34 13.85 14.02
C PRO A 368 -18.75 13.19 14.12
N PRO A 369 -18.94 12.14 14.95
CA PRO A 369 -17.95 11.50 15.83
C PRO A 369 -16.95 10.60 15.09
N TYR A 370 -15.82 10.30 15.76
CA TYR A 370 -14.77 9.41 15.25
C TYR A 370 -14.83 8.04 15.92
N THR A 371 -14.58 6.99 15.14
CA THR A 371 -14.47 5.60 15.59
C THR A 371 -13.08 5.06 15.29
N PHE A 372 -12.44 4.44 16.29
CA PHE A 372 -11.09 3.87 16.18
C PHE A 372 -11.12 2.35 16.17
N THR A 373 -10.32 1.72 15.32
CA THR A 373 -10.21 0.27 15.20
C THR A 373 -8.75 -0.18 15.06
N LEU A 374 -8.43 -1.35 15.61
CA LEU A 374 -7.14 -2.01 15.39
C LEU A 374 -7.19 -2.74 14.05
N VAL A 375 -6.23 -2.46 13.16
CA VAL A 375 -6.18 -3.01 11.80
C VAL A 375 -5.19 -4.16 11.70
N ALA A 376 -4.00 -3.99 12.27
CA ALA A 376 -2.93 -4.99 12.24
C ALA A 376 -1.99 -4.82 13.44
N GLY A 377 -1.09 -5.79 13.63
CA GLY A 377 -0.16 -5.83 14.75
C GLY A 377 -0.79 -6.35 16.05
N GLY A 378 -0.05 -6.24 17.14
CA GLY A 378 -0.47 -6.74 18.45
C GLY A 378 -0.29 -5.66 19.50
N LEU A 379 -1.30 -5.48 20.35
CA LEU A 379 -1.16 -4.69 21.56
C LEU A 379 -0.44 -5.52 22.64
N PRO A 380 0.21 -4.89 23.63
CA PRO A 380 0.74 -5.60 24.78
C PRO A 380 -0.34 -6.46 25.44
N PRO A 381 -0.05 -7.71 25.84
CA PRO A 381 -1.03 -8.54 26.55
C PRO A 381 -1.60 -7.80 27.76
N GLY A 382 -2.93 -7.68 27.83
CA GLY A 382 -3.62 -6.93 28.88
C GLY A 382 -3.94 -5.47 28.54
N VAL A 383 -3.60 -4.99 27.34
CA VAL A 383 -3.99 -3.68 26.80
C VAL A 383 -5.00 -3.85 25.65
N GLN A 384 -6.00 -2.97 25.58
CA GLN A 384 -7.05 -2.99 24.55
C GLN A 384 -7.31 -1.59 23.98
N LEU A 385 -7.72 -1.52 22.71
CA LEU A 385 -8.21 -0.31 22.06
C LEU A 385 -9.74 -0.26 22.10
N SER A 386 -10.29 0.82 22.66
CA SER A 386 -11.73 1.11 22.59
C SER A 386 -12.10 1.87 21.31
N ALA A 387 -13.36 1.74 20.88
CA ALA A 387 -13.91 2.47 19.73
C ALA A 387 -13.83 4.01 19.88
N ALA A 388 -13.77 4.52 21.11
CA ALA A 388 -13.59 5.94 21.41
C ALA A 388 -12.12 6.41 21.34
N GLY A 389 -11.18 5.53 20.98
CA GLY A 389 -9.77 5.86 20.84
C GLY A 389 -8.95 5.77 22.13
N VAL A 390 -9.47 5.15 23.20
CA VAL A 390 -8.69 4.94 24.43
C VAL A 390 -7.98 3.59 24.39
N LEU A 391 -6.64 3.62 24.41
CA LEU A 391 -5.77 2.47 24.66
C LEU A 391 -5.59 2.34 26.17
N SER A 392 -6.12 1.30 26.80
CA SER A 392 -6.00 1.13 28.25
C SER A 392 -5.90 -0.32 28.70
N GLY A 393 -5.39 -0.52 29.91
CA GLY A 393 -5.27 -1.83 30.56
C GLY A 393 -4.03 -1.94 31.45
N THR A 394 -3.58 -3.17 31.68
CA THR A 394 -2.38 -3.46 32.49
C THR A 394 -1.51 -4.44 31.71
N PRO A 395 -0.42 -3.98 31.05
CA PRO A 395 0.44 -4.84 30.26
C PRO A 395 1.14 -5.88 31.15
N THR A 396 1.19 -7.14 30.73
CA THR A 396 1.82 -8.22 31.52
C THR A 396 3.18 -8.65 31.01
N GLU A 397 3.57 -8.20 29.82
CA GLU A 397 4.80 -8.59 29.14
C GLU A 397 5.54 -7.34 28.62
N ALA A 398 6.86 -7.34 28.79
CA ALA A 398 7.73 -6.27 28.33
C ALA A 398 8.11 -6.51 26.87
N GLY A 399 8.25 -5.44 26.10
CA GLY A 399 8.58 -5.52 24.68
C GLY A 399 8.19 -4.26 23.91
N GLU A 400 8.54 -4.24 22.63
CA GLU A 400 8.01 -3.28 21.66
C GLU A 400 6.84 -3.91 20.92
N TYR A 401 5.75 -3.14 20.83
CA TYR A 401 4.50 -3.56 20.21
C TYR A 401 4.09 -2.54 19.15
N ASP A 402 4.36 -2.85 17.89
CA ASP A 402 3.90 -2.09 16.73
C ASP A 402 2.49 -2.53 16.32
N PHE A 403 1.64 -1.56 16.02
CA PHE A 403 0.28 -1.80 15.56
C PHE A 403 -0.20 -0.73 14.59
N ASP A 404 -1.13 -1.11 13.71
CA ASP A 404 -1.82 -0.21 12.82
C ASP A 404 -3.24 0.02 13.35
N TYR A 405 -3.69 1.26 13.30
CA TYR A 405 -5.07 1.60 13.62
C TYR A 405 -5.70 2.47 12.53
N ALA A 406 -7.01 2.33 12.36
CA ALA A 406 -7.80 3.19 11.52
C ALA A 406 -8.64 4.13 12.38
N VAL A 407 -8.88 5.32 11.85
CA VAL A 407 -9.94 6.20 12.33
C VAL A 407 -10.93 6.44 11.19
N THR A 408 -12.20 6.25 11.51
CA THR A 408 -13.33 6.47 10.60
C THR A 408 -14.21 7.58 11.17
N ASP A 409 -14.59 8.53 10.32
CA ASP A 409 -15.51 9.60 10.66
C ASP A 409 -16.97 9.22 10.36
N ALA A 410 -17.93 10.05 10.78
CA ALA A 410 -19.35 9.80 10.59
C ALA A 410 -19.81 9.86 9.12
N ALA A 411 -18.99 10.42 8.23
CA ALA A 411 -19.22 10.45 6.79
C ALA A 411 -18.63 9.22 6.07
N GLY A 412 -18.02 8.28 6.80
CA GLY A 412 -17.39 7.07 6.26
C GLY A 412 -15.96 7.27 5.77
N SER A 413 -15.41 8.48 5.88
CA SER A 413 -14.01 8.73 5.55
C SER A 413 -13.12 7.97 6.54
N THR A 414 -12.15 7.23 6.03
CA THR A 414 -11.26 6.40 6.84
C THR A 414 -9.80 6.69 6.52
N THR A 415 -8.98 6.85 7.56
CA THR A 415 -7.53 7.03 7.42
C THR A 415 -6.77 6.12 8.38
N HIS A 416 -5.60 5.64 7.96
CA HIS A 416 -4.78 4.68 8.70
C HIS A 416 -3.56 5.37 9.33
N ARG A 417 -3.16 4.93 10.52
CA ARG A 417 -1.95 5.39 11.22
C ARG A 417 -1.29 4.22 11.95
N ILE A 418 -0.02 4.43 12.28
CA ILE A 418 0.77 3.49 13.08
C ILE A 418 0.84 3.94 14.54
N GLY A 419 1.00 2.97 15.43
CA GLY A 419 1.31 3.18 16.83
C GLY A 419 2.39 2.23 17.33
N LEU A 420 3.20 2.73 18.27
CA LEU A 420 4.21 1.96 18.99
C LEU A 420 3.97 2.08 20.50
N LEU A 421 3.91 0.92 21.17
CA LEU A 421 3.98 0.83 22.63
C LEU A 421 5.28 0.15 23.07
N SER A 422 6.12 0.89 23.80
CA SER A 422 7.31 0.36 24.46
C SER A 422 7.00 0.04 25.92
N ILE A 423 6.93 -1.24 26.27
CA ILE A 423 6.68 -1.71 27.64
C ILE A 423 7.99 -2.16 28.28
N ALA A 424 8.42 -1.43 29.32
CA ALA A 424 9.55 -1.83 30.14
C ALA A 424 9.11 -2.81 31.24
N ALA A 425 10.00 -3.69 31.68
CA ALA A 425 9.75 -4.48 32.88
C ALA A 425 9.64 -3.53 34.09
N ALA A 426 8.58 -3.68 34.90
CA ALA A 426 8.54 -3.02 36.20
C ALA A 426 9.75 -3.45 37.03
N ALA A 427 10.35 -2.49 37.74
CA ALA A 427 11.39 -2.82 38.70
C ALA A 427 10.82 -3.83 39.72
N PRO A 428 11.60 -4.85 40.13
CA PRO A 428 11.18 -5.71 41.22
C PRO A 428 10.84 -4.82 42.42
N PRO A 429 9.77 -5.13 43.19
CA PRO A 429 9.50 -4.38 44.41
C PRO A 429 10.79 -4.37 45.24
N PRO A 430 11.12 -3.23 45.91
CA PRO A 430 12.24 -3.24 46.85
C PRO A 430 12.02 -4.44 47.78
N PRO A 431 13.10 -5.21 48.11
CA PRO A 431 12.96 -6.36 48.98
C PRO A 431 12.16 -5.90 50.19
N SER A 432 11.04 -6.57 50.45
CA SER A 432 10.26 -6.26 51.64
C SER A 432 11.23 -6.43 52.78
N ASP A 433 11.49 -5.35 53.51
CA ASP A 433 11.97 -5.42 54.88
C ASP A 433 10.82 -6.09 55.63
N ASN A 434 10.75 -7.42 55.48
CA ASN A 434 9.98 -8.31 56.33
C ASN A 434 10.63 -8.12 57.67
N GLY A 435 10.17 -7.09 58.38
CA GLY A 435 10.91 -6.40 59.42
C GLY A 435 11.91 -7.33 60.04
N ASP A 436 13.19 -7.04 59.80
CA ASP A 436 14.24 -7.52 60.68
C ASP A 436 13.75 -7.21 62.09
N VAL A 437 13.16 -8.21 62.76
CA VAL A 437 13.16 -8.24 64.21
C VAL A 437 14.63 -8.14 64.49
N PRO A 438 15.14 -7.02 65.04
CA PRO A 438 16.56 -6.90 65.26
C PRO A 438 16.95 -8.12 66.07
N THR A 439 17.76 -9.00 65.48
CA THR A 439 18.36 -10.08 66.24
C THR A 439 19.15 -9.36 67.30
N LEU A 440 18.64 -9.43 68.55
CA LEU A 440 19.32 -8.81 69.67
C LEU A 440 20.74 -9.36 69.63
N PRO A 441 21.78 -8.51 69.63
CA PRO A 441 23.15 -9.00 69.78
C PRO A 441 23.23 -9.91 71.01
N GLU A 442 24.18 -10.84 71.08
CA GLU A 442 24.21 -11.90 72.12
C GLU A 442 24.05 -11.37 73.56
N TRP A 443 24.47 -10.14 73.83
CA TRP A 443 24.24 -9.47 75.11
C TRP A 443 22.76 -9.12 75.38
N GLY A 444 21.97 -8.77 74.35
CA GLY A 444 20.55 -8.46 74.44
C GLY A 444 19.67 -9.70 74.66
N THR A 445 20.05 -10.85 74.09
CA THR A 445 19.38 -12.14 74.39
C THR A 445 19.67 -12.60 75.82
N LEU A 446 20.89 -12.38 76.31
CA LEU A 446 21.28 -12.61 77.71
C LEU A 446 20.49 -11.74 78.70
N LEU A 447 20.29 -10.45 78.40
CA LEU A 447 19.50 -9.55 79.25
C LEU A 447 18.02 -9.93 79.30
N LEU A 448 17.44 -10.34 78.17
CA LEU A 448 16.05 -10.80 78.11
C LEU A 448 15.85 -12.11 78.90
N ALA A 449 16.80 -13.05 78.78
CA ALA A 449 16.81 -14.29 79.55
C ALA A 449 16.97 -14.04 81.05
N MET A 450 17.86 -13.12 81.45
CA MET A 450 18.03 -12.71 82.85
C MET A 450 16.77 -12.03 83.40
N PHE A 451 16.09 -11.20 82.61
CA PHE A 451 14.85 -10.54 83.02
C PHE A 451 13.70 -11.53 83.22
N LEU A 452 13.59 -12.54 82.34
CA LEU A 452 12.62 -13.63 82.46
C LEU A 452 12.92 -14.58 83.64
N LEU A 453 14.19 -14.84 83.93
CA LEU A 453 14.63 -15.59 85.13
C LEU A 453 14.33 -14.81 86.42
N TRP A 454 14.45 -13.48 86.40
CA TRP A 454 14.13 -12.63 87.54
C TRP A 454 12.63 -12.52 87.82
N THR A 455 11.78 -12.44 86.79
CA THR A 455 10.32 -12.39 86.95
C THR A 455 9.75 -13.74 87.40
N THR A 456 10.32 -14.86 86.94
CA THR A 456 9.93 -16.21 87.39
C THR A 456 10.38 -16.51 88.82
N GLN A 457 11.56 -16.06 89.26
CA GLN A 457 11.99 -16.19 90.66
C GLN A 457 11.17 -15.34 91.65
N ARG A 458 10.59 -14.22 91.20
CA ARG A 458 9.67 -13.41 92.03
C ARG A 458 8.32 -14.08 92.24
N HIS A 459 7.84 -14.90 91.30
CA HIS A 459 6.56 -15.60 91.44
C HIS A 459 6.63 -16.89 92.25
N THR A 460 7.79 -17.53 92.40
CA THR A 460 7.94 -18.74 93.21
C THR A 460 8.21 -18.49 94.70
N ARG A 461 8.34 -17.23 95.15
CA ARG A 461 8.55 -16.86 96.57
C ARG A 461 7.28 -16.43 97.33
N SER A 462 6.10 -16.51 96.70
CA SER A 462 4.82 -16.07 97.31
C SER A 462 3.81 -17.19 97.55
N ALA A 463 4.26 -18.45 97.65
CA ALA A 463 3.40 -19.58 98.00
C ALA A 463 3.93 -20.30 99.26
N THR A 464 3.49 -19.84 100.44
CA THR A 464 3.55 -20.61 101.69
C THR A 464 2.13 -21.08 102.05
N PRO A 465 1.95 -22.37 102.40
CA PRO A 465 0.65 -22.94 102.73
C PRO A 465 0.35 -22.80 104.23
N THR A 466 -0.88 -22.37 104.57
CA THR A 466 -1.59 -22.71 105.81
C THR A 466 -3.08 -22.71 105.53
#